data_AF-A0AAQ3PKZ7-F1
#
_entry.id   AF-A0AAQ3PKZ7-F1
#
_cell.length_a   1.000
_cell.length_b   1.000
_cell.length_c   1.000
_cell.angle_alpha   90.00
_cell.angle_beta   90.00
_cell.angle_gamma   90.00
#
_symmetry.space_group_name_H-M   'P 1'
#
loop_
_entity.id
_entity.type
_entity.pdbx_description
1 polymer ?
#
loop_
_entity_poly.entity_id
_entity_poly.type
_entity_poly.pdbx_seq_one_letter_code
_entity_poly.pdbx_strand_id
1 'polypeptide(L)'
;MLFILVMDVLNSLVRFATEKGLLQPLAVQCVRHRVSFYADDAVIFLRPAMQDLQVIKCILEYFGHASGLQTNLAKSSASPIHCSSEALALTADTLSCEIKELPCTYLGLPLCVRKPTKDVLLPLIDNVADHLPGWKASLMNRAGRLILVRVVLTAITIHHLIALDLPKWVIKAIDKRRRGFLWKGQEQANGVSIPTKAWALFEAASCSVVGNGESIKFWTDRWLDGRSIVDLVPSLLSAVPRRAVQRRTMAQALQNQFWVSDISGALTVQVLVEDLRVWELVDDINLQQDVPDQHLWKLTKSGIYSRKSAYTAFFLGSVGLSGWKRIWKGWAPLKCKFFLWLVKHNRCWTPDHLAKRGLPHPLVCPFCDQADETIHHILVGCVFSRQVWTSLLHSLTPSVADTRFFSWWARSSALVPKEVRKALNTLFILVAWELWKFRNSCVFEGCQLCVQWVIQRIKEEGLLWCKVGASILQEFVQS
;
A
#
# COMPACT_ATOMS: atom_id res chain seq x y z
N MET A 1 -29.92 11.88 5.90
CA MET A 1 -29.94 13.33 6.18
C MET A 1 -31.11 13.72 7.08
N LEU A 2 -32.35 13.29 6.79
CA LEU A 2 -33.53 13.53 7.64
C LEU A 2 -33.33 13.15 9.12
N PHE A 3 -32.75 11.99 9.39
CA PHE A 3 -32.44 11.56 10.77
C PHE A 3 -31.55 12.56 11.53
N ILE A 4 -30.53 13.14 10.87
CA ILE A 4 -29.62 14.12 11.50
C ILE A 4 -30.39 15.40 11.85
N LEU A 5 -31.30 15.85 10.99
CA LEU A 5 -32.14 17.02 11.24
C LEU A 5 -33.06 16.80 12.45
N VAL A 6 -33.62 15.60 12.57
CA VAL A 6 -34.47 15.22 13.71
C VAL A 6 -33.65 15.18 15.01
N MET A 7 -32.43 14.62 14.99
CA MET A 7 -31.55 14.62 16.17
C MET A 7 -31.08 16.03 16.59
N ASP A 8 -30.99 16.98 15.65
CA ASP A 8 -30.66 18.37 15.97
C ASP A 8 -31.79 19.09 16.74
N VAL A 9 -33.05 18.63 16.59
CA VAL A 9 -34.16 19.08 17.45
C VAL A 9 -33.92 18.64 18.90
N LEU A 10 -33.50 17.40 19.13
CA LEU A 10 -33.16 16.94 20.48
C LEU A 10 -32.02 17.75 21.10
N ASN A 11 -30.97 18.03 20.31
CA ASN A 11 -29.89 18.94 20.72
C ASN A 11 -30.43 20.33 21.09
N SER A 12 -31.34 20.87 20.28
CA SER A 12 -31.96 22.18 20.51
C SER A 12 -32.81 22.22 21.78
N LEU A 13 -33.54 21.14 22.10
CA LEU A 13 -34.30 21.03 23.35
C LEU A 13 -33.40 21.04 24.58
N VAL A 14 -32.28 20.30 24.54
CA VAL A 14 -31.30 20.30 25.65
C VAL A 14 -30.61 21.66 25.81
N ARG A 15 -30.30 22.32 24.68
CA ARG A 15 -29.76 23.69 24.69
C ARG A 15 -30.75 24.68 25.27
N PHE A 16 -32.02 24.63 24.86
CA PHE A 16 -33.08 25.47 25.39
C PHE A 16 -33.24 25.29 26.91
N ALA A 17 -33.25 24.04 27.39
CA ALA A 17 -33.32 23.75 28.83
C ALA A 17 -32.11 24.31 29.60
N THR A 18 -30.92 24.31 28.97
CA THR A 18 -29.72 24.92 29.55
C THR A 18 -29.81 26.45 29.59
N GLU A 19 -30.24 27.08 28.50
CA GLU A 19 -30.37 28.54 28.38
C GLU A 19 -31.44 29.12 29.31
N LYS A 20 -32.49 28.33 29.60
CA LYS A 20 -33.53 28.68 30.57
C LYS A 20 -33.18 28.35 32.03
N GLY A 21 -31.99 27.81 32.30
CA GLY A 21 -31.54 27.47 33.65
C GLY A 21 -32.27 26.26 34.26
N LEU A 22 -32.94 25.43 33.45
CA LEU A 22 -33.58 24.19 33.90
C LEU A 22 -32.55 23.09 34.18
N LEU A 23 -31.40 23.14 33.50
CA LEU A 23 -30.26 22.25 33.73
C LEU A 23 -29.12 23.02 34.41
N GLN A 24 -28.64 22.50 35.54
CA GLN A 24 -27.58 23.15 36.30
C GLN A 24 -26.25 23.17 35.51
N PRO A 25 -25.43 24.24 35.58
CA PRO A 25 -24.14 24.32 34.87
C PRO A 25 -23.23 23.11 35.12
N LEU A 26 -22.52 22.59 34.13
CA LEU A 26 -21.56 21.50 34.38
C LEU A 26 -20.41 21.98 35.29
N ALA A 27 -19.82 21.06 36.07
CA ALA A 27 -18.72 21.38 37.00
C ALA A 27 -17.49 21.97 36.28
N VAL A 28 -17.30 21.62 35.01
CA VAL A 28 -16.19 22.09 34.19
C VAL A 28 -16.69 23.14 33.19
N GLN A 29 -16.36 24.41 33.44
CA GLN A 29 -16.83 25.55 32.64
C GLN A 29 -16.30 25.57 31.20
N CYS A 30 -15.24 24.82 30.88
CA CYS A 30 -14.73 24.73 29.51
C CYS A 30 -15.60 23.82 28.60
N VAL A 31 -16.48 23.00 29.17
CA VAL A 31 -17.39 22.13 28.41
C VAL A 31 -18.58 22.95 27.93
N ARG A 32 -18.51 23.41 26.67
CA ARG A 32 -19.55 24.23 26.04
C ARG A 32 -20.73 23.41 25.49
N HIS A 33 -20.54 22.10 25.29
CA HIS A 33 -21.54 21.21 24.70
C HIS A 33 -21.93 20.12 25.70
N ARG A 34 -23.23 20.00 26.00
CA ARG A 34 -23.77 18.95 26.88
C ARG A 34 -24.07 17.65 26.15
N VAL A 35 -24.16 17.66 24.83
CA VAL A 35 -24.55 16.49 24.06
C VAL A 35 -23.59 16.25 22.90
N SER A 36 -23.23 14.99 22.69
CA SER A 36 -22.56 14.49 21.50
C SER A 36 -23.48 13.48 20.82
N PHE A 37 -23.68 13.65 19.51
CA PHE A 37 -24.48 12.74 18.69
C PHE A 37 -23.67 12.21 17.52
N TYR A 38 -23.82 10.92 17.25
CA TYR A 38 -23.33 10.30 16.02
C TYR A 38 -24.31 9.22 15.59
N ALA A 39 -25.09 9.51 14.53
CA ALA A 39 -26.24 8.69 14.18
C ALA A 39 -27.12 8.43 15.42
N ASP A 40 -27.41 7.17 15.72
CA ASP A 40 -28.23 6.73 16.85
C ASP A 40 -27.49 6.74 18.21
N ASP A 41 -26.16 6.85 18.22
CA ASP A 41 -25.39 6.95 19.45
C ASP A 41 -25.39 8.38 20.01
N ALA A 42 -25.80 8.52 21.27
CA ALA A 42 -25.88 9.80 21.97
C ALA A 42 -25.18 9.74 23.34
N VAL A 43 -24.41 10.77 23.66
CA VAL A 43 -23.80 10.96 24.98
C VAL A 43 -24.25 12.31 25.54
N ILE A 44 -24.91 12.28 26.71
CA ILE A 44 -25.41 13.47 27.40
C ILE A 44 -24.66 13.65 28.72
N PHE A 45 -24.07 14.82 28.93
CA PHE A 45 -23.39 15.21 30.17
C PHE A 45 -24.36 15.94 31.10
N LEU A 46 -24.55 15.38 32.31
CA LEU A 46 -25.51 15.86 33.30
C LEU A 46 -24.86 15.92 34.69
N ARG A 47 -25.38 16.78 35.58
CA ARG A 47 -25.12 16.62 37.01
C ARG A 47 -26.07 15.56 37.59
N PRO A 48 -25.62 14.75 38.55
CA PRO A 48 -26.48 13.76 39.20
C PRO A 48 -27.36 14.43 40.26
N ALA A 49 -28.23 15.34 39.83
CA ALA A 49 -29.22 16.02 40.65
C ALA A 49 -30.62 15.63 40.17
N MET A 50 -31.56 15.45 41.10
CA MET A 50 -32.92 15.00 40.79
C MET A 50 -33.58 15.86 39.68
N GLN A 51 -33.43 17.18 39.78
CA GLN A 51 -33.96 18.13 38.80
C GLN A 51 -33.37 17.89 37.39
N ASP A 52 -32.05 17.80 37.25
CA ASP A 52 -31.38 17.60 35.95
C ASP A 52 -31.79 16.26 35.32
N LEU A 53 -31.89 15.21 36.13
CA LEU A 53 -32.29 13.86 35.69
C LEU A 53 -33.75 13.81 35.23
N GLN A 54 -34.67 14.45 35.98
CA GLN A 54 -36.08 14.54 35.59
C GLN A 54 -36.26 15.37 34.31
N VAL A 55 -35.59 16.51 34.21
CA VAL A 55 -35.66 17.36 33.01
C VAL A 55 -35.21 16.60 31.78
N ILE A 56 -34.09 15.86 31.84
CA ILE A 56 -33.63 15.12 30.66
C ILE A 56 -34.56 13.97 30.31
N LYS A 57 -35.12 13.28 31.31
CA LYS A 57 -36.10 12.21 31.10
C LYS A 57 -37.31 12.74 30.36
N CYS A 58 -37.88 13.85 30.81
CA CYS A 58 -39.00 14.51 30.13
C CYS A 58 -38.64 14.94 28.71
N ILE A 59 -37.44 15.49 28.47
CA ILE A 59 -36.99 15.87 27.13
C ILE A 59 -36.95 14.65 26.20
N LEU A 60 -36.36 13.54 26.65
CA LEU A 60 -36.27 12.31 25.86
C LEU A 60 -37.66 11.70 25.58
N GLU A 61 -38.56 11.74 26.57
CA GLU A 61 -39.95 11.29 26.42
C GLU A 61 -40.72 12.16 25.43
N TYR A 62 -40.71 13.49 25.58
CA TYR A 62 -41.41 14.40 24.66
C TYR A 62 -40.85 14.31 23.24
N PHE A 63 -39.53 14.24 23.10
CA PHE A 63 -38.89 14.04 21.82
C PHE A 63 -39.32 12.70 21.19
N GLY A 64 -39.36 11.63 21.98
CA GLY A 64 -39.79 10.31 21.50
C GLY A 64 -41.26 10.27 21.07
N HIS A 65 -42.15 10.96 21.79
CA HIS A 65 -43.56 11.08 21.39
C HIS A 65 -43.74 11.90 20.10
N ALA A 66 -42.97 12.98 19.94
CA ALA A 66 -43.08 13.85 18.77
C ALA A 66 -42.43 13.26 17.50
N SER A 67 -41.29 12.57 17.66
CA SER A 67 -40.51 12.03 16.53
C SER A 67 -40.80 10.56 16.22
N GLY A 68 -41.40 9.81 17.15
CA GLY A 68 -41.49 8.35 17.11
C GLY A 68 -40.19 7.62 17.48
N LEU A 69 -39.10 8.33 17.79
CA LEU A 69 -37.81 7.74 18.16
C LEU A 69 -37.70 7.55 19.67
N GLN A 70 -37.91 6.32 20.14
CA GLN A 70 -37.83 6.00 21.57
C GLN A 70 -36.41 5.64 22.01
N THR A 71 -36.02 6.10 23.20
CA THR A 71 -34.71 5.78 23.79
C THR A 71 -34.72 4.34 24.29
N ASN A 72 -33.74 3.54 23.87
CA ASN A 72 -33.58 2.17 24.35
C ASN A 72 -32.81 2.16 25.69
N LEU A 73 -33.54 2.17 26.80
CA LEU A 73 -32.94 2.19 28.14
C LEU A 73 -32.13 0.91 28.46
N ALA A 74 -32.45 -0.23 27.84
CA ALA A 74 -31.71 -1.48 28.04
C ALA A 74 -30.32 -1.47 27.36
N LYS A 75 -30.13 -0.62 26.34
CA LYS A 75 -28.82 -0.38 25.71
C LYS A 75 -28.14 0.89 26.24
N SER A 76 -28.85 1.70 27.03
CA SER A 76 -28.32 2.93 27.59
C SER A 76 -27.65 2.63 28.93
N SER A 77 -26.53 3.30 29.18
CA SER A 77 -25.84 3.18 30.46
C SER A 77 -25.42 4.56 30.98
N ALA A 78 -25.48 4.76 32.29
CA ALA A 78 -24.91 5.93 32.94
C ALA A 78 -23.51 5.62 33.47
N SER A 79 -22.54 6.45 33.11
CA SER A 79 -21.16 6.32 33.56
C SER A 79 -20.78 7.43 34.53
N PRO A 80 -20.48 7.13 35.81
CA PRO A 80 -20.17 8.16 36.79
C PRO A 80 -18.81 8.82 36.52
N ILE A 81 -18.77 10.14 36.73
CA ILE A 81 -17.53 10.91 36.74
C ILE A 81 -17.46 11.61 38.10
N HIS A 82 -16.70 11.02 39.03
CA HIS A 82 -16.54 11.54 40.39
C HIS A 82 -17.87 11.74 41.16
N CYS A 83 -18.79 10.77 41.07
CA CYS A 83 -20.09 10.79 41.77
C CYS A 83 -20.04 10.01 43.10
N SER A 84 -20.89 10.37 44.06
CA SER A 84 -21.10 9.58 45.29
C SER A 84 -22.03 8.38 45.04
N SER A 85 -22.01 7.39 45.95
CA SER A 85 -22.90 6.23 45.87
C SER A 85 -24.39 6.60 45.92
N GLU A 86 -24.74 7.65 46.67
CA GLU A 86 -26.11 8.19 46.74
C GLU A 86 -26.56 8.78 45.39
N ALA A 87 -25.67 9.55 44.74
CA ALA A 87 -25.91 10.11 43.43
C ALA A 87 -26.10 9.03 42.35
N LEU A 88 -25.36 7.92 42.46
CA LEU A 88 -25.50 6.77 41.56
C LEU A 88 -26.86 6.07 41.72
N ALA A 89 -27.29 5.83 42.96
CA ALA A 89 -28.59 5.24 43.25
C ALA A 89 -29.73 6.12 42.70
N LEU A 90 -29.62 7.44 42.90
CA LEU A 90 -30.56 8.43 42.35
C LEU A 90 -30.65 8.39 40.82
N THR A 91 -29.50 8.28 40.14
CA THR A 91 -29.45 8.20 38.66
C THR A 91 -30.07 6.90 38.16
N ALA A 92 -29.75 5.76 38.78
CA ALA A 92 -30.29 4.46 38.40
C ALA A 92 -31.82 4.41 38.56
N ASP A 93 -32.34 4.95 39.67
CA ASP A 93 -33.79 5.00 39.95
C ASP A 93 -34.53 5.91 38.96
N THR A 94 -34.03 7.14 38.76
CA THR A 94 -34.72 8.13 37.92
C THR A 94 -34.71 7.76 36.43
N LEU A 95 -33.55 7.36 35.88
CA LEU A 95 -33.37 7.09 34.46
C LEU A 95 -33.60 5.62 34.07
N SER A 96 -33.67 4.72 35.06
CA SER A 96 -33.92 3.28 34.85
C SER A 96 -32.93 2.63 33.86
N CYS A 97 -31.66 3.02 33.91
CA CYS A 97 -30.59 2.51 33.04
C CYS A 97 -29.44 1.88 33.85
N GLU A 98 -28.63 1.05 33.19
CA GLU A 98 -27.51 0.37 33.84
C GLU A 98 -26.39 1.35 34.22
N ILE A 99 -25.84 1.23 35.43
CA ILE A 99 -24.65 1.99 35.84
C ILE A 99 -23.41 1.23 35.39
N LYS A 100 -22.60 1.84 34.51
CA LYS A 100 -21.39 1.25 33.95
C LYS A 100 -20.16 2.09 34.27
N GLU A 101 -19.15 1.48 34.88
CA GLU A 101 -17.90 2.18 35.19
C GLU A 101 -17.11 2.56 33.94
N LEU A 102 -16.36 3.67 34.04
CA LEU A 102 -15.37 4.05 33.03
C LEU A 102 -14.10 3.21 33.25
N PRO A 103 -13.44 2.73 32.19
CA PRO A 103 -13.60 3.15 30.80
C PRO A 103 -14.69 2.42 30.01
N CYS A 104 -15.45 3.15 29.19
CA CYS A 104 -16.46 2.61 28.27
C CYS A 104 -16.10 2.90 26.80
N THR A 105 -16.76 2.22 25.86
CA THR A 105 -16.50 2.40 24.42
C THR A 105 -17.56 3.31 23.80
N TYR A 106 -17.12 4.32 23.05
CA TYR A 106 -17.97 5.21 22.25
C TYR A 106 -17.33 5.42 20.87
N LEU A 107 -18.06 5.15 19.79
CA LEU A 107 -17.56 5.21 18.41
C LEU A 107 -16.28 4.39 18.17
N GLY A 108 -16.19 3.24 18.87
CA GLY A 108 -15.03 2.36 18.83
C GLY A 108 -13.80 2.89 19.59
N LEU A 109 -13.94 3.98 20.35
CA LEU A 109 -12.86 4.60 21.13
C LEU A 109 -13.10 4.44 22.64
N PRO A 110 -12.06 4.20 23.44
CA PRO A 110 -12.18 4.17 24.89
C PRO A 110 -12.35 5.58 25.47
N LEU A 111 -13.46 5.82 26.15
CA LEU A 111 -13.69 7.01 26.97
C LEU A 111 -13.11 6.78 28.36
N CYS A 112 -12.17 7.64 28.77
CA CYS A 112 -11.48 7.56 30.05
C CYS A 112 -11.47 8.93 30.74
N VAL A 113 -11.58 8.96 32.07
CA VAL A 113 -11.40 10.20 32.86
C VAL A 113 -9.90 10.53 33.05
N ARG A 114 -9.04 9.51 32.97
CA ARG A 114 -7.58 9.61 33.14
C ARG A 114 -6.88 9.18 31.86
N LYS A 115 -5.56 9.39 31.80
CA LYS A 115 -4.74 8.86 30.70
C LYS A 115 -4.97 7.34 30.59
N PRO A 116 -5.27 6.83 29.39
CA PRO A 116 -5.61 5.42 29.21
C PRO A 116 -4.43 4.54 29.63
N THR A 117 -4.72 3.54 30.46
CA THR A 117 -3.74 2.57 30.92
C THR A 117 -3.39 1.58 29.80
N LYS A 118 -2.39 0.73 30.06
CA LYS A 118 -1.98 -0.29 29.09
C LYS A 118 -3.13 -1.21 28.71
N ASP A 119 -3.94 -1.63 29.68
CA ASP A 119 -5.04 -2.58 29.49
C ASP A 119 -6.15 -2.02 28.59
N VAL A 120 -6.39 -0.71 28.66
CA VAL A 120 -7.36 -0.01 27.80
C VAL A 120 -6.89 0.08 26.35
N LEU A 121 -5.57 0.14 26.13
CA LEU A 121 -4.96 0.30 24.80
C LEU A 121 -4.56 -1.03 24.16
N LEU A 122 -4.54 -2.14 24.90
CA LEU A 122 -4.28 -3.47 24.36
C LEU A 122 -5.31 -3.89 23.29
N PRO A 123 -6.63 -3.72 23.50
CA PRO A 123 -7.65 -4.05 22.50
C PRO A 123 -7.44 -3.37 21.13
N LEU A 124 -6.85 -2.17 21.10
CA LEU A 124 -6.49 -1.49 19.85
C LEU A 124 -5.40 -2.26 19.09
N ILE A 125 -4.38 -2.73 19.82
CA ILE A 125 -3.29 -3.52 19.23
C ILE A 125 -3.82 -4.87 18.76
N ASP A 126 -4.72 -5.48 19.54
CA ASP A 126 -5.34 -6.76 19.22
C ASP A 126 -6.25 -6.66 18.00
N ASN A 127 -7.05 -5.59 17.88
CA ASN A 127 -7.86 -5.32 16.69
C ASN A 127 -7.00 -5.28 15.40
N VAL A 128 -5.84 -4.63 15.46
CA VAL A 128 -4.86 -4.62 14.35
C VAL A 128 -4.31 -6.02 14.08
N ALA A 129 -4.09 -6.84 15.13
CA ALA A 129 -3.59 -8.20 15.01
C ALA A 129 -4.63 -9.16 14.44
N ASP A 130 -5.90 -9.04 14.82
CA ASP A 130 -7.01 -9.91 14.42
C ASP A 130 -7.29 -9.88 12.91
N HIS A 131 -6.92 -8.80 12.24
CA HIS A 131 -7.02 -8.69 10.79
C HIS A 131 -5.97 -9.54 10.06
N LEU A 132 -4.82 -9.84 10.68
CA LEU A 132 -3.67 -10.45 10.02
C LEU A 132 -3.90 -11.92 9.60
N PRO A 133 -4.46 -12.81 10.46
CA PRO A 133 -4.70 -14.21 10.11
C PRO A 133 -5.60 -14.37 8.88
N GLY A 134 -6.64 -13.53 8.75
CA GLY A 134 -7.61 -13.59 7.65
C GLY A 134 -7.03 -13.31 6.27
N TRP A 135 -5.92 -12.58 6.18
CA TRP A 135 -5.37 -12.09 4.91
C TRP A 135 -4.43 -13.05 4.19
N LYS A 136 -4.25 -14.30 4.67
CA LYS A 136 -3.43 -15.36 4.04
C LYS A 136 -2.13 -14.80 3.45
N ALA A 137 -1.33 -14.15 4.30
CA ALA A 137 -0.21 -13.32 3.86
C ALA A 137 0.76 -14.03 2.90
N SER A 138 0.96 -15.34 3.08
CA SER A 138 1.78 -16.21 2.23
C SER A 138 1.37 -16.21 0.75
N LEU A 139 0.08 -16.04 0.44
CA LEU A 139 -0.47 -16.05 -0.91
C LEU A 139 -0.38 -14.67 -1.61
N MET A 140 0.00 -13.63 -0.89
CA MET A 140 0.08 -12.27 -1.43
C MET A 140 1.51 -11.85 -1.72
N ASN A 141 1.67 -11.14 -2.84
CA ASN A 141 2.90 -10.40 -3.12
C ASN A 141 3.03 -9.16 -2.21
N ARG A 142 4.22 -8.57 -2.14
CA ARG A 142 4.50 -7.42 -1.28
C ARG A 142 3.64 -6.18 -1.60
N ALA A 143 3.28 -5.97 -2.86
CA ALA A 143 2.42 -4.85 -3.25
C ALA A 143 1.00 -5.01 -2.69
N GLY A 144 0.43 -6.21 -2.76
CA GLY A 144 -0.86 -6.53 -2.14
C GLY A 144 -0.84 -6.33 -0.62
N ARG A 145 0.22 -6.82 0.05
CA ARG A 145 0.41 -6.60 1.49
C ARG A 145 0.51 -5.11 1.83
N LEU A 146 1.23 -4.31 1.02
CA LEU A 146 1.36 -2.87 1.21
C LEU A 146 0.01 -2.14 1.14
N ILE A 147 -0.86 -2.55 0.20
CA ILE A 147 -2.20 -1.97 0.06
C ILE A 147 -3.01 -2.23 1.34
N LEU A 148 -3.04 -3.46 1.85
CA LEU A 148 -3.78 -3.79 3.08
C LEU A 148 -3.26 -3.03 4.30
N VAL A 149 -1.93 -2.90 4.44
CA VAL A 149 -1.33 -2.07 5.50
C VAL A 149 -1.79 -0.63 5.37
N ARG A 150 -1.76 -0.05 4.16
CA ARG A 150 -2.11 1.36 3.92
C ARG A 150 -3.60 1.64 4.09
N VAL A 151 -4.47 0.79 3.57
CA VAL A 151 -5.90 1.06 3.48
C VAL A 151 -6.62 0.61 4.76
N VAL A 152 -6.17 -0.46 5.41
CA VAL A 152 -6.87 -1.02 6.58
C VAL A 152 -6.13 -0.70 7.87
N LEU A 153 -4.94 -1.27 8.08
CA LEU A 153 -4.24 -1.13 9.38
C LEU A 153 -3.90 0.32 9.71
N THR A 154 -3.54 1.11 8.70
CA THR A 154 -3.25 2.54 8.88
C THR A 154 -4.53 3.32 9.19
N ALA A 155 -5.66 2.98 8.56
CA ALA A 155 -6.93 3.65 8.81
C ALA A 155 -7.43 3.43 10.23
N ILE A 156 -7.36 2.19 10.74
CA ILE A 156 -7.67 1.86 12.14
C ILE A 156 -6.84 2.70 13.10
N THR A 157 -5.53 2.81 12.83
CA THR A 157 -4.61 3.61 13.66
C THR A 157 -4.94 5.10 13.60
N ILE A 158 -5.24 5.63 12.42
CA ILE A 158 -5.59 7.04 12.22
C ILE A 158 -6.88 7.40 12.99
N HIS A 159 -7.91 6.54 12.93
CA HIS A 159 -9.16 6.74 13.68
C HIS A 159 -8.91 7.00 15.16
N HIS A 160 -8.01 6.23 15.77
CA HIS A 160 -7.65 6.39 17.18
C HIS A 160 -6.79 7.63 17.44
N LEU A 161 -5.85 7.94 16.54
CA LEU A 161 -4.97 9.12 16.67
C LEU A 161 -5.70 10.46 16.54
N ILE A 162 -6.87 10.49 15.89
CA ILE A 162 -7.69 11.71 15.79
C ILE A 162 -8.21 12.13 17.18
N ALA A 163 -8.54 11.16 18.03
CA ALA A 163 -9.18 11.41 19.33
C ALA A 163 -8.24 11.21 20.53
N LEU A 164 -7.19 10.40 20.39
CA LEU A 164 -6.31 10.00 21.48
C LEU A 164 -4.86 10.35 21.19
N ASP A 165 -4.18 10.93 22.18
CA ASP A 165 -2.72 11.03 22.18
C ASP A 165 -2.10 9.68 22.57
N LEU A 166 -1.85 8.83 21.58
CA LEU A 166 -1.38 7.47 21.81
C LEU A 166 0.08 7.44 22.29
N PRO A 167 0.38 6.71 23.38
CA PRO A 167 1.75 6.54 23.84
C PRO A 167 2.67 5.93 22.78
N LYS A 168 3.95 6.33 22.77
CA LYS A 168 4.97 5.83 21.84
C LYS A 168 5.08 4.30 21.79
N TRP A 169 4.82 3.62 22.91
CA TRP A 169 4.89 2.15 22.96
C TRP A 169 3.76 1.48 22.13
N VAL A 170 2.56 2.08 22.09
CA VAL A 170 1.43 1.59 21.27
C VAL A 170 1.76 1.72 19.80
N ILE A 171 2.23 2.89 19.38
CA ILE A 171 2.64 3.16 18.00
C ILE A 171 3.74 2.17 17.58
N LYS A 172 4.74 1.95 18.44
CA LYS A 172 5.80 0.97 18.19
C LYS A 172 5.26 -0.47 18.08
N ALA A 173 4.27 -0.83 18.88
CA ALA A 173 3.64 -2.16 18.84
C ALA A 173 2.87 -2.37 17.53
N ILE A 174 2.02 -1.42 17.14
CA ILE A 174 1.29 -1.44 15.87
C ILE A 174 2.26 -1.49 14.68
N ASP A 175 3.30 -0.66 14.69
CA ASP A 175 4.29 -0.66 13.62
C ASP A 175 5.10 -1.95 13.55
N LYS A 176 5.34 -2.63 14.69
CA LYS A 176 5.95 -3.96 14.71
C LYS A 176 5.08 -4.96 13.94
N ARG A 177 3.76 -4.94 14.14
CA ARG A 177 2.79 -5.78 13.42
C ARG A 177 2.74 -5.44 11.92
N ARG A 178 2.62 -4.15 11.58
CA ARG A 178 2.62 -3.66 10.19
C ARG A 178 3.89 -4.09 9.44
N ARG A 179 5.06 -3.96 10.07
CA ARG A 179 6.34 -4.41 9.51
C ARG A 179 6.40 -5.93 9.37
N GLY A 180 5.97 -6.68 10.38
CA GLY A 180 5.88 -8.14 10.32
C GLY A 180 5.11 -8.60 9.10
N PHE A 181 3.91 -8.07 8.94
CA PHE A 181 3.02 -8.42 7.85
C PHE A 181 3.58 -8.00 6.48
N LEU A 182 4.01 -6.74 6.34
CA LEU A 182 4.53 -6.21 5.07
C LEU A 182 5.76 -6.97 4.57
N TRP A 183 6.73 -7.21 5.45
CA TRP A 183 8.03 -7.73 5.05
C TRP A 183 8.12 -9.24 5.08
N LYS A 184 7.59 -9.88 6.12
CA LYS A 184 7.70 -11.34 6.34
C LYS A 184 6.39 -12.08 6.07
N GLY A 185 5.25 -11.38 6.01
CA GLY A 185 3.94 -12.04 5.97
C GLY A 185 3.65 -12.80 7.25
N GLN A 186 4.18 -12.31 8.37
CA GLN A 186 4.06 -12.89 9.70
C GLN A 186 3.50 -11.84 10.66
N GLU A 187 3.01 -12.27 11.81
CA GLU A 187 2.45 -11.38 12.82
C GLU A 187 3.51 -10.47 13.48
N GLN A 188 4.78 -10.89 13.50
CA GLN A 188 5.90 -10.09 14.02
C GLN A 188 7.11 -10.18 13.09
N ALA A 189 7.90 -9.10 13.04
CA ALA A 189 9.27 -9.13 12.54
C ALA A 189 10.24 -8.72 13.65
N ASN A 190 11.20 -9.60 13.94
CA ASN A 190 12.44 -9.22 14.61
C ASN A 190 13.42 -8.74 13.54
N GLY A 191 13.88 -7.49 13.67
CA GLY A 191 14.80 -6.83 12.75
C GLY A 191 14.19 -6.37 11.42
N VAL A 192 14.96 -5.60 10.66
CA VAL A 192 14.64 -5.25 9.27
C VAL A 192 15.00 -6.46 8.40
N SER A 193 14.00 -7.08 7.78
CA SER A 193 14.24 -8.16 6.82
C SER A 193 14.71 -7.56 5.50
N ILE A 194 16.02 -7.58 5.26
CA ILE A 194 16.60 -7.15 3.98
C ILE A 194 16.33 -8.26 2.95
N PRO A 195 15.72 -7.95 1.79
CA PRO A 195 15.55 -8.96 0.74
C PRO A 195 16.90 -9.49 0.27
N THR A 196 17.05 -10.81 0.17
CA THR A 196 18.32 -11.47 -0.23
C THR A 196 18.90 -10.88 -1.51
N LYS A 197 18.06 -10.61 -2.52
CA LYS A 197 18.49 -9.99 -3.79
C LYS A 197 19.03 -8.57 -3.61
N ALA A 198 18.47 -7.80 -2.66
CA ALA A 198 18.93 -6.44 -2.38
C ALA A 198 20.26 -6.46 -1.63
N TRP A 199 20.43 -7.40 -0.71
CA TRP A 199 21.69 -7.62 -0.02
C TRP A 199 22.79 -8.06 -1.00
N ALA A 200 22.52 -9.07 -1.84
CA ALA A 200 23.47 -9.53 -2.85
C ALA A 200 23.87 -8.43 -3.85
N LEU A 201 22.92 -7.58 -4.27
CA LEU A 201 23.23 -6.42 -5.10
C LEU A 201 24.13 -5.42 -4.36
N PHE A 202 23.79 -5.11 -3.10
CA PHE A 202 24.57 -4.17 -2.28
C PHE A 202 26.01 -4.66 -2.13
N GLU A 203 26.19 -5.92 -1.73
CA GLU A 203 27.50 -6.56 -1.63
C GLU A 203 28.26 -6.52 -2.96
N ALA A 204 27.62 -6.91 -4.07
CA ALA A 204 28.24 -6.89 -5.40
C ALA A 204 28.65 -5.48 -5.84
N ALA A 205 27.94 -4.45 -5.40
CA ALA A 205 28.13 -3.06 -5.80
C ALA A 205 28.95 -2.22 -4.80
N SER A 206 29.28 -2.75 -3.61
CA SER A 206 30.12 -2.08 -2.62
C SER A 206 31.56 -2.59 -2.64
N CYS A 207 32.50 -1.70 -2.33
CA CYS A 207 33.91 -1.99 -2.05
C CYS A 207 34.32 -1.15 -0.85
N SER A 208 35.26 -1.63 -0.05
CA SER A 208 35.84 -0.86 1.05
C SER A 208 37.28 -0.49 0.71
N VAL A 209 37.66 0.77 0.94
CA VAL A 209 39.04 1.24 0.82
C VAL A 209 39.57 1.44 2.22
N VAL A 210 40.67 0.75 2.51
CA VAL A 210 41.30 0.73 3.83
C VAL A 210 42.01 2.07 4.08
N GLY A 211 41.67 2.73 5.19
CA GLY A 211 42.38 3.88 5.72
C GLY A 211 43.02 3.49 7.06
N ASN A 212 42.41 3.94 8.16
CA ASN A 212 42.85 3.61 9.52
C ASN A 212 42.46 2.19 9.96
N GLY A 213 41.55 1.52 9.24
CA GLY A 213 41.15 0.14 9.47
C GLY A 213 40.23 -0.09 10.68
N GLU A 214 39.70 0.97 11.30
CA GLU A 214 38.88 0.85 12.52
C GLU A 214 37.44 0.40 12.24
N SER A 215 36.91 0.70 11.06
CA SER A 215 35.51 0.44 10.71
C SER A 215 35.33 -0.75 9.76
N ILE A 216 36.35 -1.05 8.95
CA ILE A 216 36.36 -2.17 8.02
C ILE A 216 36.66 -3.47 8.77
N LYS A 217 35.83 -4.48 8.55
CA LYS A 217 36.04 -5.83 9.09
C LYS A 217 37.00 -6.63 8.21
N PHE A 218 38.02 -7.21 8.85
CA PHE A 218 39.08 -7.96 8.18
C PHE A 218 38.54 -9.15 7.36
N TRP A 219 37.72 -10.00 7.97
CA TRP A 219 37.27 -11.23 7.31
C TRP A 219 36.14 -10.97 6.30
N THR A 220 35.12 -10.19 6.69
CA THR A 220 33.84 -10.13 5.97
C THR A 220 33.70 -9.01 4.96
N ASP A 221 34.41 -7.89 5.14
CA ASP A 221 34.21 -6.72 4.28
C ASP A 221 35.01 -6.85 2.98
N ARG A 222 34.58 -6.13 1.95
CA ARG A 222 35.05 -6.30 0.58
C ARG A 222 36.18 -5.33 0.23
N TRP A 223 37.31 -5.45 0.92
CA TRP A 223 38.46 -4.56 0.76
C TRP A 223 39.53 -5.08 -0.22
N LEU A 224 39.40 -6.30 -0.74
CA LEU A 224 40.28 -6.88 -1.76
C LEU A 224 39.70 -6.67 -3.18
N ASP A 225 39.75 -5.44 -3.69
CA ASP A 225 39.17 -5.06 -4.99
C ASP A 225 37.68 -5.47 -5.14
N GLY A 226 36.93 -5.37 -4.04
CA GLY A 226 35.52 -5.74 -4.00
C GLY A 226 35.25 -7.22 -3.70
N ARG A 227 36.28 -7.99 -3.31
CA ARG A 227 36.16 -9.34 -2.72
C ARG A 227 36.43 -9.29 -1.22
N SER A 228 35.91 -10.27 -0.49
CA SER A 228 36.18 -10.47 0.94
C SER A 228 37.14 -11.64 1.14
N ILE A 229 37.84 -11.70 2.28
CA ILE A 229 38.68 -12.87 2.61
C ILE A 229 37.82 -14.13 2.69
N VAL A 230 36.60 -14.05 3.25
CA VAL A 230 35.73 -15.23 3.38
C VAL A 230 35.39 -15.91 2.05
N ASP A 231 35.40 -15.17 0.94
CA ASP A 231 35.16 -15.71 -0.41
C ASP A 231 36.38 -16.45 -0.97
N LEU A 232 37.58 -16.20 -0.45
CA LEU A 232 38.86 -16.68 -0.98
C LEU A 232 39.43 -17.89 -0.22
N VAL A 233 39.10 -18.02 1.07
CA VAL A 233 39.70 -19.01 1.99
C VAL A 233 38.65 -19.75 2.84
N PRO A 234 37.76 -20.53 2.21
CA PRO A 234 36.66 -21.20 2.92
C PRO A 234 37.14 -22.26 3.93
N SER A 235 38.29 -22.88 3.70
CA SER A 235 38.85 -23.93 4.57
C SER A 235 39.46 -23.33 5.83
N LEU A 236 40.24 -22.25 5.70
CA LEU A 236 40.78 -21.47 6.82
C LEU A 236 39.66 -20.94 7.72
N LEU A 237 38.58 -20.47 7.11
CA LEU A 237 37.39 -19.95 7.82
C LEU A 237 36.77 -21.00 8.76
N SER A 238 36.86 -22.29 8.41
CA SER A 238 36.39 -23.38 9.28
C SER A 238 37.19 -23.52 10.58
N ALA A 239 38.43 -23.03 10.58
CA ALA A 239 39.33 -23.01 11.72
C ALA A 239 39.29 -21.69 12.50
N VAL A 240 38.47 -20.72 12.09
CA VAL A 240 38.34 -19.41 12.74
C VAL A 240 36.99 -19.30 13.48
N PRO A 241 36.96 -18.88 14.77
CA PRO A 241 35.72 -18.70 15.49
C PRO A 241 34.82 -17.65 14.84
N ARG A 242 33.52 -17.96 14.70
CA ARG A 242 32.53 -17.03 14.10
C ARG A 242 32.55 -15.63 14.72
N ARG A 243 32.87 -15.50 16.00
CA ARG A 243 32.97 -14.21 16.69
C ARG A 243 34.11 -13.36 16.14
N ALA A 244 35.27 -13.97 15.87
CA ALA A 244 36.42 -13.29 15.27
C ALA A 244 36.10 -12.85 13.84
N VAL A 245 35.55 -13.77 13.02
CA VAL A 245 35.08 -13.47 11.65
C VAL A 245 34.20 -12.22 11.61
N GLN A 246 33.23 -12.12 12.53
CA GLN A 246 32.22 -11.06 12.49
C GLN A 246 32.66 -9.72 13.08
N ARG A 247 33.74 -9.68 13.85
CA ARG A 247 34.10 -8.50 14.68
C ARG A 247 35.52 -7.98 14.46
N ARG A 248 36.44 -8.80 13.96
CA ARG A 248 37.84 -8.40 13.78
C ARG A 248 37.91 -7.24 12.78
N THR A 249 38.41 -6.09 13.22
CA THR A 249 38.66 -4.94 12.34
C THR A 249 40.02 -5.08 11.64
N MET A 250 40.23 -4.35 10.55
CA MET A 250 41.52 -4.31 9.85
C MET A 250 42.65 -3.83 10.77
N ALA A 251 42.41 -2.78 11.56
CA ALA A 251 43.36 -2.25 12.54
C ALA A 251 43.79 -3.31 13.55
N GLN A 252 42.83 -4.02 14.12
CA GLN A 252 43.09 -5.09 15.08
C GLN A 252 43.76 -6.30 14.43
N ALA A 253 43.40 -6.64 13.18
CA ALA A 253 43.96 -7.77 12.47
C ALA A 253 45.45 -7.58 12.18
N LEU A 254 45.82 -6.40 11.67
CA LEU A 254 47.18 -6.12 11.23
C LEU A 254 48.11 -5.75 12.39
N GLN A 255 47.58 -5.25 13.51
CA GLN A 255 48.37 -4.98 14.70
C GLN A 255 49.07 -6.26 15.18
N ASN A 256 50.39 -6.31 15.06
CA ASN A 256 51.21 -7.48 15.38
C ASN A 256 50.70 -8.78 14.74
N GLN A 257 50.10 -8.70 13.55
CA GLN A 257 49.52 -9.84 12.81
C GLN A 257 48.53 -10.67 13.65
N PHE A 258 47.78 -10.01 14.53
CA PHE A 258 46.88 -10.66 15.47
C PHE A 258 45.76 -11.47 14.79
N TRP A 259 45.49 -11.27 13.50
CA TRP A 259 44.58 -12.13 12.74
C TRP A 259 45.01 -13.60 12.72
N VAL A 260 46.31 -13.92 12.80
CA VAL A 260 46.81 -15.31 12.85
C VAL A 260 46.33 -16.00 14.13
N SER A 261 46.23 -15.25 15.23
CA SER A 261 45.72 -15.77 16.52
C SER A 261 44.24 -16.14 16.49
N ASP A 262 43.50 -15.73 15.45
CA ASP A 262 42.11 -16.14 15.26
C ASP A 262 41.99 -17.60 14.82
N ILE A 263 43.06 -18.19 14.28
CA ILE A 263 43.08 -19.57 13.80
C ILE A 263 43.24 -20.49 15.02
N SER A 264 42.17 -21.20 15.37
CA SER A 264 42.11 -22.06 16.57
C SER A 264 41.61 -23.48 16.28
N GLY A 265 41.13 -23.75 15.07
CA GLY A 265 40.71 -25.08 14.63
C GLY A 265 41.86 -25.93 14.07
N ALA A 266 41.50 -27.05 13.44
CA ALA A 266 42.47 -28.00 12.90
C ALA A 266 43.28 -27.42 11.72
N LEU A 267 44.61 -27.45 11.84
CA LEU A 267 45.58 -26.99 10.84
C LEU A 267 45.81 -28.05 9.75
N THR A 268 44.80 -28.28 8.92
CA THR A 268 44.96 -29.14 7.74
C THR A 268 45.90 -28.51 6.71
N VAL A 269 46.44 -29.31 5.78
CA VAL A 269 47.28 -28.79 4.68
C VAL A 269 46.57 -27.66 3.93
N GLN A 270 45.29 -27.81 3.63
CA GLN A 270 44.51 -26.79 2.94
C GLN A 270 44.38 -25.49 3.75
N VAL A 271 44.24 -25.59 5.08
CA VAL A 271 44.21 -24.43 5.98
C VAL A 271 45.55 -23.68 5.94
N LEU A 272 46.67 -24.40 5.92
CA LEU A 272 48.00 -23.79 5.83
C LEU A 272 48.24 -23.10 4.47
N VAL A 273 47.80 -23.71 3.36
CA VAL A 273 47.88 -23.08 2.02
C VAL A 273 47.06 -21.80 1.98
N GLU A 274 45.85 -21.83 2.56
CA GLU A 274 44.98 -20.66 2.61
C GLU A 274 45.49 -19.58 3.56
N ASP A 275 46.15 -19.94 4.66
CA ASP A 275 46.83 -19.01 5.57
C ASP A 275 47.96 -18.24 4.86
N LEU A 276 48.84 -18.94 4.15
CA LEU A 276 49.91 -18.33 3.35
C LEU A 276 49.34 -17.37 2.29
N ARG A 277 48.19 -17.73 1.69
CA ARG A 277 47.50 -16.85 0.75
C ARG A 277 46.98 -15.58 1.41
N VAL A 278 46.46 -15.64 2.64
CA VAL A 278 46.04 -14.43 3.37
C VAL A 278 47.25 -13.57 3.69
N TRP A 279 48.38 -14.17 4.08
CA TRP A 279 49.65 -13.49 4.28
C TRP A 279 50.08 -12.66 3.07
N GLU A 280 50.12 -13.27 1.88
CA GLU A 280 50.44 -12.57 0.63
C GLU A 280 49.49 -11.41 0.34
N LEU A 281 48.21 -11.55 0.69
CA LEU A 281 47.19 -10.51 0.46
C LEU A 281 47.31 -9.32 1.42
N VAL A 282 47.87 -9.53 2.61
CA VAL A 282 47.97 -8.48 3.65
C VAL A 282 49.34 -7.80 3.71
N ASP A 283 50.36 -8.38 3.10
CA ASP A 283 51.77 -7.92 3.18
C ASP A 283 51.93 -6.45 2.73
N ASP A 284 51.24 -6.06 1.66
CA ASP A 284 51.32 -4.70 1.10
C ASP A 284 50.38 -3.67 1.77
N ILE A 285 49.59 -4.08 2.78
CA ILE A 285 48.58 -3.21 3.39
C ILE A 285 49.19 -2.35 4.48
N ASN A 286 49.28 -1.05 4.20
CA ASN A 286 49.76 -0.04 5.15
C ASN A 286 48.60 0.83 5.63
N LEU A 287 48.29 0.77 6.92
CA LEU A 287 47.21 1.57 7.54
C LEU A 287 47.62 3.04 7.69
N GLN A 288 46.70 3.94 7.39
CA GLN A 288 46.90 5.39 7.48
C GLN A 288 46.05 5.93 8.65
N GLN A 289 46.67 6.17 9.80
CA GLN A 289 45.93 6.51 11.04
C GLN A 289 45.06 7.77 10.91
N ASP A 290 45.49 8.76 10.13
CA ASP A 290 44.78 10.02 9.93
C ASP A 290 43.73 9.97 8.81
N VAL A 291 43.62 8.86 8.08
CA VAL A 291 42.69 8.72 6.96
C VAL A 291 41.57 7.74 7.35
N PRO A 292 40.30 8.18 7.41
CA PRO A 292 39.21 7.28 7.73
C PRO A 292 38.98 6.28 6.58
N ASP A 293 38.58 5.06 6.96
CA ASP A 293 38.07 4.06 6.03
C ASP A 293 36.93 4.61 5.15
N GLN A 294 36.85 4.15 3.90
CA GLN A 294 35.82 4.58 2.95
C GLN A 294 35.07 3.40 2.35
N HIS A 295 33.75 3.53 2.20
CA HIS A 295 32.94 2.58 1.45
C HIS A 295 32.53 3.17 0.10
N LEU A 296 33.03 2.58 -0.97
CA LEU A 296 32.77 2.98 -2.34
C LEU A 296 31.62 2.19 -2.96
N TRP A 297 30.72 2.93 -3.60
CA TRP A 297 29.67 2.41 -4.45
C TRP A 297 30.16 2.31 -5.89
N LYS A 298 30.50 1.10 -6.34
CA LYS A 298 31.13 0.81 -7.64
C LYS A 298 30.27 1.18 -8.86
N LEU A 299 28.97 1.41 -8.67
CA LEU A 299 28.03 1.71 -9.75
C LEU A 299 27.91 3.21 -10.07
N THR A 300 28.67 4.07 -9.39
CA THR A 300 28.76 5.50 -9.69
C THR A 300 30.22 5.93 -9.84
N LYS A 301 30.49 6.86 -10.76
CA LYS A 301 31.85 7.42 -10.94
C LYS A 301 32.35 8.16 -9.69
N SER A 302 31.45 8.74 -8.91
CA SER A 302 31.78 9.41 -7.66
C SER A 302 32.06 8.46 -6.50
N GLY A 303 31.78 7.16 -6.64
CA GLY A 303 31.83 6.21 -5.53
C GLY A 303 30.76 6.43 -4.45
N ILE A 304 29.85 7.39 -4.62
CA ILE A 304 28.82 7.71 -3.62
C ILE A 304 27.55 6.91 -3.91
N TYR A 305 27.04 6.25 -2.86
CA TYR A 305 25.76 5.56 -2.89
C TYR A 305 24.59 6.55 -3.05
N SER A 306 23.66 6.22 -3.94
CA SER A 306 22.34 6.87 -3.97
C SER A 306 21.24 5.85 -4.20
N ARG A 307 20.06 6.11 -3.61
CA ARG A 307 18.87 5.25 -3.83
C ARG A 307 18.54 5.10 -5.32
N LYS A 308 18.74 6.18 -6.10
CA LYS A 308 18.54 6.16 -7.56
C LYS A 308 19.50 5.20 -8.24
N SER A 309 20.80 5.25 -7.93
CA SER A 309 21.79 4.34 -8.53
C SER A 309 21.53 2.87 -8.18
N ALA A 310 21.21 2.57 -6.92
CA ALA A 310 20.86 1.22 -6.49
C ALA A 310 19.57 0.71 -7.14
N TYR A 311 18.56 1.56 -7.27
CA TYR A 311 17.33 1.20 -7.98
C TYR A 311 17.62 0.87 -9.45
N THR A 312 18.35 1.73 -10.16
CA THR A 312 18.74 1.50 -11.56
C THR A 312 19.56 0.21 -11.72
N ALA A 313 20.38 -0.13 -10.73
CA ALA A 313 21.21 -1.33 -10.75
C ALA A 313 20.41 -2.64 -10.86
N PHE A 314 19.21 -2.70 -10.28
CA PHE A 314 18.31 -3.85 -10.45
C PHE A 314 17.85 -4.06 -11.90
N PHE A 315 18.01 -3.05 -12.74
CA PHE A 315 17.63 -3.08 -14.16
C PHE A 315 18.85 -3.16 -15.08
N LEU A 316 20.06 -3.32 -14.55
CA LEU A 316 21.24 -3.61 -15.37
C LEU A 316 21.03 -4.94 -16.10
N GLY A 317 21.29 -4.93 -17.41
CA GLY A 317 21.00 -6.08 -18.28
C GLY A 317 19.51 -6.28 -18.59
N SER A 318 18.61 -5.41 -18.14
CA SER A 318 17.20 -5.51 -18.52
C SER A 318 17.00 -5.19 -20.00
N VAL A 319 16.17 -5.99 -20.67
CA VAL A 319 15.77 -5.73 -22.05
C VAL A 319 14.55 -4.80 -22.03
N GLY A 320 14.69 -3.62 -22.62
CA GLY A 320 13.60 -2.67 -22.74
C GLY A 320 12.48 -3.22 -23.63
N LEU A 321 11.25 -3.24 -23.11
CA LEU A 321 10.07 -3.55 -23.92
C LEU A 321 9.81 -2.46 -24.95
N SER A 322 9.99 -2.76 -26.23
CA SER A 322 9.81 -1.78 -27.30
C SER A 322 8.37 -1.26 -27.38
N GLY A 323 8.23 0.03 -27.69
CA GLY A 323 6.92 0.67 -27.90
C GLY A 323 6.18 1.12 -26.63
N TRP A 324 6.74 0.97 -25.43
CA TRP A 324 6.10 1.43 -24.18
C TRP A 324 5.74 2.93 -24.21
N LYS A 325 6.58 3.76 -24.86
CA LYS A 325 6.34 5.20 -24.98
C LYS A 325 4.99 5.51 -25.64
N ARG A 326 4.53 4.69 -26.61
CA ARG A 326 3.23 4.87 -27.28
C ARG A 326 2.05 4.77 -26.30
N ILE A 327 2.14 3.84 -25.34
CA ILE A 327 1.12 3.66 -24.30
C ILE A 327 1.20 4.80 -23.28
N TRP A 328 2.40 5.03 -22.72
CA TRP A 328 2.54 5.86 -21.52
C TRP A 328 2.59 7.38 -21.81
N LYS A 329 3.05 7.79 -23.00
CA LYS A 329 3.12 9.22 -23.39
C LYS A 329 1.85 9.76 -24.06
N GLY A 330 0.85 8.91 -24.35
CA GLY A 330 -0.47 9.36 -24.82
C GLY A 330 -1.26 10.15 -23.76
N TRP A 331 -2.33 10.82 -24.16
CA TRP A 331 -3.19 11.59 -23.24
C TRP A 331 -4.19 10.72 -22.47
N ALA A 332 -4.29 9.43 -22.80
CA ALA A 332 -5.27 8.53 -22.20
C ALA A 332 -5.19 8.46 -20.66
N PRO A 333 -6.34 8.27 -19.98
CA PRO A 333 -6.40 8.00 -18.55
C PRO A 333 -5.55 6.80 -18.14
N LEU A 334 -5.06 6.81 -16.89
CA LEU A 334 -4.21 5.73 -16.37
C LEU A 334 -4.87 4.34 -16.48
N LYS A 335 -6.19 4.24 -16.24
CA LYS A 335 -6.94 2.98 -16.38
C LYS A 335 -6.77 2.35 -17.78
N CYS A 336 -6.87 3.15 -18.84
CA CYS A 336 -6.72 2.68 -20.22
C CYS A 336 -5.27 2.31 -20.55
N LYS A 337 -4.30 3.07 -20.01
CA LYS A 337 -2.87 2.77 -20.14
C LYS A 337 -2.48 1.46 -19.45
N PHE A 338 -2.98 1.22 -18.24
CA PHE A 338 -2.78 -0.03 -17.52
C PHE A 338 -3.40 -1.21 -18.25
N PHE A 339 -4.62 -1.05 -18.76
CA PHE A 339 -5.24 -2.06 -19.62
C PHE A 339 -4.34 -2.43 -20.80
N LEU A 340 -3.87 -1.46 -21.58
CA LEU A 340 -2.99 -1.76 -22.71
C LEU A 340 -1.63 -2.31 -22.31
N TRP A 341 -1.15 -1.97 -21.11
CA TRP A 341 0.03 -2.60 -20.56
C TRP A 341 -0.20 -4.11 -20.32
N LEU A 342 -1.37 -4.50 -19.82
CA LEU A 342 -1.77 -5.91 -19.70
C LEU A 342 -1.90 -6.56 -21.09
N VAL A 343 -2.48 -5.87 -22.08
CA VAL A 343 -2.54 -6.35 -23.47
C VAL A 343 -1.12 -6.63 -24.01
N LYS A 344 -0.16 -5.73 -23.77
CA LYS A 344 1.23 -5.88 -24.22
C LYS A 344 1.92 -7.08 -23.61
N HIS A 345 1.56 -7.43 -22.38
CA HIS A 345 2.05 -8.60 -21.67
C HIS A 345 1.22 -9.87 -21.93
N ASN A 346 0.17 -9.79 -22.76
CA ASN A 346 -0.82 -10.85 -22.96
C ASN A 346 -1.34 -11.36 -21.61
N ARG A 347 -1.90 -10.49 -20.77
CA ARG A 347 -2.41 -10.82 -19.43
C ARG A 347 -3.88 -10.43 -19.22
N CYS A 348 -4.63 -10.24 -20.30
CA CYS A 348 -6.06 -10.01 -20.25
C CYS A 348 -6.82 -11.33 -20.05
N TRP A 349 -7.96 -11.28 -19.38
CA TRP A 349 -8.81 -12.45 -19.11
C TRP A 349 -9.68 -12.80 -20.33
N THR A 350 -9.02 -13.30 -21.38
CA THR A 350 -9.66 -13.88 -22.57
C THR A 350 -9.82 -15.40 -22.43
N PRO A 351 -10.72 -16.06 -23.20
CA PRO A 351 -10.93 -17.50 -23.18
C PRO A 351 -9.64 -18.31 -23.28
N ASP A 352 -8.68 -17.93 -24.13
CA ASP A 352 -7.39 -18.64 -24.21
C ASP A 352 -6.57 -18.62 -22.89
N HIS A 353 -6.77 -17.61 -22.04
CA HIS A 353 -6.15 -17.49 -20.71
C HIS A 353 -6.94 -18.19 -19.61
N LEU A 354 -8.26 -18.26 -19.76
CA LEU A 354 -9.14 -19.02 -18.87
C LEU A 354 -8.95 -20.53 -19.10
N ALA A 355 -8.81 -20.95 -20.36
CA ALA A 355 -8.58 -22.33 -20.79
C ALA A 355 -7.33 -22.91 -20.14
N LYS A 356 -6.23 -22.16 -20.17
CA LYS A 356 -4.94 -22.52 -19.52
C LYS A 356 -5.05 -22.73 -18.01
N ARG A 357 -6.12 -22.25 -17.39
CA ARG A 357 -6.38 -22.37 -15.95
C ARG A 357 -7.57 -23.29 -15.62
N GLY A 358 -8.15 -23.95 -16.61
CA GLY A 358 -9.32 -24.82 -16.44
C GLY A 358 -10.58 -24.09 -15.97
N LEU A 359 -10.71 -22.79 -16.28
CA LEU A 359 -11.88 -22.00 -15.91
C LEU A 359 -12.94 -22.00 -17.03
N PRO A 360 -14.24 -21.94 -16.71
CA PRO A 360 -15.30 -21.86 -17.71
C PRO A 360 -15.12 -20.68 -18.67
N HIS A 361 -15.36 -20.92 -19.95
CA HIS A 361 -15.16 -19.92 -21.01
C HIS A 361 -16.02 -20.21 -22.26
N PRO A 362 -16.36 -19.17 -23.04
CA PRO A 362 -16.91 -19.32 -24.39
C PRO A 362 -15.91 -20.01 -25.34
N LEU A 363 -16.42 -20.84 -26.25
CA LEU A 363 -15.60 -21.53 -27.27
C LEU A 363 -15.24 -20.63 -28.45
N VAL A 364 -16.05 -19.62 -28.72
CA VAL A 364 -15.95 -18.75 -29.90
C VAL A 364 -16.04 -17.29 -29.48
N CYS A 365 -15.49 -16.41 -30.32
CA CYS A 365 -15.49 -14.98 -30.06
C CYS A 365 -16.92 -14.40 -30.07
N PRO A 366 -17.33 -13.67 -29.02
CA PRO A 366 -18.67 -13.09 -28.90
C PRO A 366 -18.97 -12.01 -29.94
N PHE A 367 -17.95 -11.53 -30.66
CA PHE A 367 -18.11 -10.51 -31.70
C PHE A 367 -18.35 -11.06 -33.10
N CYS A 368 -17.69 -12.16 -33.48
CA CYS A 368 -17.78 -12.68 -34.84
C CYS A 368 -18.33 -14.09 -34.94
N ASP A 369 -18.38 -14.85 -33.83
CA ASP A 369 -18.84 -16.24 -33.80
C ASP A 369 -18.10 -17.17 -34.78
N GLN A 370 -16.88 -16.80 -35.19
CA GLN A 370 -16.14 -17.45 -36.29
C GLN A 370 -14.76 -18.01 -35.88
N ALA A 371 -14.20 -17.55 -34.76
CA ALA A 371 -12.83 -17.89 -34.37
C ALA A 371 -12.64 -17.84 -32.86
N ASP A 372 -11.56 -18.48 -32.40
CA ASP A 372 -11.13 -18.44 -31.00
C ASP A 372 -10.84 -17.01 -30.54
N GLU A 373 -11.30 -16.67 -29.33
CA GLU A 373 -11.09 -15.36 -28.78
C GLU A 373 -9.71 -15.23 -28.12
N THR A 374 -8.86 -14.38 -28.71
CA THR A 374 -7.64 -13.86 -28.08
C THR A 374 -7.70 -12.34 -28.00
N ILE A 375 -6.89 -11.72 -27.13
CA ILE A 375 -6.85 -10.25 -27.05
C ILE A 375 -6.43 -9.60 -28.38
N HIS A 376 -5.59 -10.25 -29.17
CA HIS A 376 -5.23 -9.77 -30.49
C HIS A 376 -6.34 -9.96 -31.52
N HIS A 377 -7.11 -11.05 -31.42
CA HIS A 377 -8.31 -11.22 -32.22
C HIS A 377 -9.33 -10.11 -31.91
N ILE A 378 -9.67 -9.89 -30.64
CA ILE A 378 -10.62 -8.83 -30.25
C ILE A 378 -10.18 -7.46 -30.75
N LEU A 379 -8.89 -7.12 -30.69
CA LEU A 379 -8.45 -5.77 -31.03
C LEU A 379 -8.23 -5.53 -32.53
N VAL A 380 -7.83 -6.53 -33.31
CA VAL A 380 -7.52 -6.35 -34.75
C VAL A 380 -7.95 -7.50 -35.65
N GLY A 381 -7.97 -8.73 -35.15
CA GLY A 381 -8.29 -9.92 -35.96
C GLY A 381 -9.78 -10.15 -36.22
N CYS A 382 -10.65 -9.59 -35.37
CA CYS A 382 -12.10 -9.76 -35.45
C CYS A 382 -12.71 -8.87 -36.54
N VAL A 383 -13.63 -9.42 -37.33
CA VAL A 383 -14.36 -8.69 -38.39
C VAL A 383 -15.10 -7.47 -37.81
N PHE A 384 -15.79 -7.65 -36.68
CA PHE A 384 -16.49 -6.57 -35.97
C PHE A 384 -15.55 -5.42 -35.61
N SER A 385 -14.41 -5.74 -35.00
CA SER A 385 -13.44 -4.72 -34.59
C SER A 385 -12.81 -4.02 -35.80
N ARG A 386 -12.56 -4.74 -36.91
CA ARG A 386 -12.11 -4.12 -38.16
C ARG A 386 -13.12 -3.11 -38.70
N GLN A 387 -14.42 -3.42 -38.65
CA GLN A 387 -15.47 -2.46 -39.05
C GLN A 387 -15.42 -1.19 -38.20
N VAL A 388 -15.29 -1.33 -36.86
CA VAL A 388 -15.11 -0.17 -35.96
C VAL A 388 -13.88 0.65 -36.35
N TRP A 389 -12.75 -0.01 -36.65
CA TRP A 389 -11.55 0.69 -37.11
C TRP A 389 -11.75 1.38 -38.46
N THR A 390 -12.40 0.75 -39.44
CA THR A 390 -12.66 1.33 -40.77
C THR A 390 -13.52 2.59 -40.70
N SER A 391 -14.47 2.63 -39.77
CA SER A 391 -15.28 3.83 -39.56
C SER A 391 -14.51 5.00 -38.93
N LEU A 392 -13.40 4.73 -38.24
CA LEU A 392 -12.60 5.76 -37.53
C LEU A 392 -11.28 6.09 -38.25
N LEU A 393 -10.74 5.14 -39.00
CA LEU A 393 -9.46 5.22 -39.68
C LEU A 393 -9.70 4.81 -41.13
N HIS A 394 -9.51 5.71 -42.08
CA HIS A 394 -9.62 5.37 -43.50
C HIS A 394 -8.47 4.42 -43.93
N SER A 395 -7.39 4.96 -44.50
CA SER A 395 -6.27 4.18 -45.06
C SER A 395 -5.41 3.44 -44.02
N LEU A 396 -5.62 3.71 -42.72
CA LEU A 396 -4.84 3.11 -41.63
C LEU A 396 -5.53 1.89 -40.98
N THR A 397 -6.67 1.46 -41.51
CA THR A 397 -7.43 0.28 -41.04
C THR A 397 -6.56 -0.98 -40.97
N PRO A 398 -6.71 -1.84 -39.94
CA PRO A 398 -6.02 -3.13 -39.90
C PRO A 398 -6.54 -4.07 -41.00
N SER A 399 -5.63 -4.64 -41.76
CA SER A 399 -5.93 -5.64 -42.79
C SER A 399 -6.13 -7.03 -42.17
N VAL A 400 -6.60 -8.00 -42.97
CA VAL A 400 -6.71 -9.40 -42.54
C VAL A 400 -5.34 -10.00 -42.18
N ALA A 401 -4.25 -9.47 -42.76
CA ALA A 401 -2.88 -9.89 -42.42
C ALA A 401 -2.39 -9.35 -41.05
N ASP A 402 -3.08 -8.37 -40.47
CA ASP A 402 -2.67 -7.75 -39.20
C ASP A 402 -3.16 -8.57 -38.00
N THR A 403 -2.35 -9.57 -37.62
CA THR A 403 -2.65 -10.47 -36.50
C THR A 403 -2.23 -9.94 -35.13
N ARG A 404 -1.40 -8.88 -35.06
CA ARG A 404 -0.86 -8.34 -33.81
C ARG A 404 -1.10 -6.84 -33.68
N PHE A 405 -1.94 -6.45 -32.72
CA PHE A 405 -2.32 -5.06 -32.45
C PHE A 405 -1.13 -4.09 -32.35
N PHE A 406 -0.09 -4.41 -31.57
CA PHE A 406 1.05 -3.51 -31.40
C PHE A 406 1.95 -3.40 -32.62
N SER A 407 1.97 -4.40 -33.50
CA SER A 407 2.74 -4.36 -34.76
C SER A 407 2.03 -3.47 -35.76
N TRP A 408 0.71 -3.64 -35.92
CA TRP A 408 -0.12 -2.77 -36.75
C TRP A 408 -0.07 -1.31 -36.25
N TRP A 409 -0.29 -1.09 -34.95
CA TRP A 409 -0.19 0.25 -34.36
C TRP A 409 1.20 0.90 -34.61
N ALA A 410 2.28 0.13 -34.48
CA ALA A 410 3.62 0.63 -34.78
C ALA A 410 3.75 1.11 -36.23
N ARG A 411 3.22 0.33 -37.18
CA ARG A 411 3.22 0.64 -38.61
C ARG A 411 2.39 1.88 -38.90
N SER A 412 1.14 1.93 -38.43
CA SER A 412 0.24 3.06 -38.64
C SER A 412 0.78 4.37 -38.05
N SER A 413 1.42 4.31 -36.88
CA SER A 413 2.07 5.47 -36.27
C SER A 413 3.31 5.96 -37.03
N ALA A 414 3.96 5.10 -37.81
CA ALA A 414 5.12 5.47 -38.63
C ALA A 414 4.71 6.20 -39.91
N LEU A 415 3.50 5.95 -40.42
CA LEU A 415 2.94 6.56 -41.63
C LEU A 415 2.44 7.99 -41.43
N VAL A 416 2.32 8.46 -40.17
CA VAL A 416 1.79 9.81 -39.86
C VAL A 416 2.88 10.79 -39.38
N PRO A 417 2.70 12.10 -39.63
CA PRO A 417 3.58 13.17 -39.12
C PRO A 417 3.72 13.14 -37.59
N LYS A 418 4.85 13.63 -37.06
CA LYS A 418 5.18 13.57 -35.62
C LYS A 418 4.16 14.31 -34.76
N GLU A 419 3.61 15.38 -35.30
CA GLU A 419 2.67 16.32 -34.70
C GLU A 419 1.36 15.60 -34.32
N VAL A 420 0.92 14.68 -35.18
CA VAL A 420 -0.36 13.98 -35.05
C VAL A 420 -0.22 12.63 -34.34
N ARG A 421 0.99 12.07 -34.24
CA ARG A 421 1.25 10.75 -33.59
C ARG A 421 0.69 10.65 -32.19
N LYS A 422 0.74 11.72 -31.39
CA LYS A 422 0.24 11.67 -30.01
C LYS A 422 -1.29 11.55 -29.95
N ALA A 423 -1.99 12.22 -30.86
CA ALA A 423 -3.44 12.08 -31.05
C ALA A 423 -3.80 10.68 -31.55
N LEU A 424 -3.12 10.21 -32.59
CA LEU A 424 -3.32 8.87 -33.11
C LEU A 424 -3.07 7.80 -32.03
N ASN A 425 -1.94 7.86 -31.32
CA ASN A 425 -1.67 6.94 -30.21
C ASN A 425 -2.79 6.97 -29.15
N THR A 426 -3.35 8.14 -28.87
CA THR A 426 -4.44 8.29 -27.90
C THR A 426 -5.73 7.66 -28.40
N LEU A 427 -6.06 7.83 -29.68
CA LEU A 427 -7.20 7.16 -30.32
C LEU A 427 -7.05 5.63 -30.27
N PHE A 428 -5.87 5.10 -30.57
CA PHE A 428 -5.63 3.66 -30.48
C PHE A 428 -5.88 3.11 -29.06
N ILE A 429 -5.51 3.88 -28.02
CA ILE A 429 -5.79 3.53 -26.63
C ILE A 429 -7.29 3.57 -26.34
N LEU A 430 -8.00 4.59 -26.83
CA LEU A 430 -9.43 4.77 -26.63
C LEU A 430 -10.24 3.62 -27.26
N VAL A 431 -10.03 3.37 -28.55
CA VAL A 431 -10.78 2.34 -29.29
C VAL A 431 -10.52 0.95 -28.69
N ALA A 432 -9.26 0.63 -28.36
CA ALA A 432 -8.95 -0.65 -27.72
C ALA A 432 -9.65 -0.82 -26.37
N TRP A 433 -9.78 0.27 -25.60
CA TRP A 433 -10.49 0.26 -24.33
C TRP A 433 -12.00 0.11 -24.50
N GLU A 434 -12.62 0.81 -25.45
CA GLU A 434 -14.05 0.70 -25.75
C GLU A 434 -14.42 -0.69 -26.30
N LEU A 435 -13.61 -1.25 -27.20
CA LEU A 435 -13.78 -2.64 -27.67
C LEU A 435 -13.71 -3.64 -26.51
N TRP A 436 -12.78 -3.46 -25.58
CA TRP A 436 -12.65 -4.33 -24.40
C TRP A 436 -13.86 -4.24 -23.47
N LYS A 437 -14.35 -3.02 -23.18
CA LYS A 437 -15.56 -2.82 -22.38
C LYS A 437 -16.77 -3.45 -23.07
N PHE A 438 -16.96 -3.18 -24.35
CA PHE A 438 -18.09 -3.68 -25.12
C PHE A 438 -18.11 -5.22 -25.14
N ARG A 439 -16.94 -5.84 -25.35
CA ARG A 439 -16.80 -7.30 -25.24
C ARG A 439 -17.25 -7.81 -23.88
N ASN A 440 -16.86 -7.15 -22.79
CA ASN A 440 -17.27 -7.57 -21.44
C ASN A 440 -18.78 -7.43 -21.23
N SER A 441 -19.40 -6.36 -21.74
CA SER A 441 -20.87 -6.24 -21.73
C SER A 441 -21.55 -7.34 -22.54
N CYS A 442 -21.03 -7.73 -23.71
CA CYS A 442 -21.57 -8.89 -24.44
C CYS A 442 -21.48 -10.20 -23.63
N VAL A 443 -20.37 -10.44 -22.94
CA VAL A 443 -20.14 -11.69 -22.18
C VAL A 443 -20.91 -11.75 -20.87
N PHE A 444 -20.99 -10.64 -20.11
CA PHE A 444 -21.56 -10.63 -18.76
C PHE A 444 -22.98 -10.07 -18.70
N GLU A 445 -23.37 -9.21 -19.65
CA GLU A 445 -24.65 -8.51 -19.66
C GLU A 445 -25.53 -8.91 -20.86
N GLY A 446 -25.03 -9.76 -21.77
CA GLY A 446 -25.78 -10.24 -22.93
C GLY A 446 -26.07 -9.16 -23.99
N CYS A 447 -25.28 -8.09 -24.04
CA CYS A 447 -25.51 -7.00 -25.01
C CYS A 447 -25.42 -7.45 -26.47
N GLN A 448 -26.34 -6.93 -27.30
CA GLN A 448 -26.35 -7.16 -28.75
C GLN A 448 -25.25 -6.36 -29.46
N LEU A 449 -24.71 -6.95 -30.54
CA LEU A 449 -23.63 -6.36 -31.34
C LEU A 449 -24.13 -5.16 -32.15
N CYS A 450 -23.52 -3.99 -31.94
CA CYS A 450 -23.82 -2.78 -32.71
C CYS A 450 -22.56 -1.93 -32.88
N VAL A 451 -22.02 -1.88 -34.10
CA VAL A 451 -20.84 -1.08 -34.44
C VAL A 451 -21.07 0.39 -34.14
N GLN A 452 -22.27 0.89 -34.44
CA GLN A 452 -22.61 2.32 -34.33
C GLN A 452 -22.65 2.76 -32.87
N TRP A 453 -23.10 1.89 -31.98
CA TRP A 453 -23.08 2.14 -30.55
C TRP A 453 -21.64 2.28 -30.01
N VAL A 454 -20.74 1.38 -30.44
CA VAL A 454 -19.32 1.45 -30.05
C VAL A 454 -18.66 2.71 -30.58
N ILE A 455 -18.93 3.08 -31.84
CA ILE A 455 -18.42 4.34 -32.42
C ILE A 455 -18.95 5.55 -31.65
N GLN A 456 -20.24 5.59 -31.33
CA GLN A 456 -20.82 6.69 -30.55
C GLN A 456 -20.13 6.81 -29.18
N ARG A 457 -19.87 5.70 -28.50
CA ARG A 457 -19.16 5.69 -27.21
C ARG A 457 -17.72 6.17 -27.34
N ILE A 458 -17.02 5.76 -28.39
CA ILE A 458 -15.68 6.26 -28.72
C ILE A 458 -15.73 7.78 -28.95
N LYS A 459 -16.77 8.28 -29.65
CA LYS A 459 -16.92 9.72 -29.88
C LYS A 459 -17.19 10.51 -28.61
N GLU A 460 -18.12 10.05 -27.79
CA GLU A 460 -18.47 10.66 -26.50
C GLU A 460 -17.25 10.73 -25.55
N GLU A 461 -16.57 9.60 -25.34
CA GLU A 461 -15.41 9.51 -24.46
C GLU A 461 -14.21 10.28 -25.04
N GLY A 462 -14.02 10.24 -26.36
CA GLY A 462 -12.98 11.01 -27.05
C GLY A 462 -13.14 12.51 -26.87
N LEU A 463 -14.38 13.03 -27.00
CA LEU A 463 -14.69 14.44 -26.75
C LEU A 463 -14.44 14.84 -25.29
N LEU A 464 -14.71 13.95 -24.32
CA LEU A 464 -14.34 14.19 -22.92
C LEU A 464 -12.82 14.30 -22.76
N TRP A 465 -12.04 13.44 -23.42
CA TRP A 465 -10.58 13.52 -23.36
C TRP A 465 -10.05 14.81 -24.01
N CYS A 466 -10.69 15.29 -25.08
CA CYS A 466 -10.38 16.60 -25.68
C CYS A 466 -10.56 17.75 -24.68
N LYS A 467 -11.69 17.78 -23.95
CA LYS A 467 -11.98 18.79 -22.92
C LYS A 467 -10.94 18.83 -21.80
N VAL A 468 -10.29 17.71 -21.51
CA VAL A 468 -9.28 17.57 -20.44
C VAL A 468 -7.84 17.81 -20.97
N GLY A 469 -7.67 18.17 -22.25
CA GLY A 469 -6.39 18.62 -22.80
C GLY A 469 -5.81 17.79 -23.95
N ALA A 470 -6.55 16.83 -24.51
CA ALA A 470 -6.18 16.10 -25.72
C ALA A 470 -6.69 16.82 -26.99
N SER A 471 -6.42 18.11 -27.16
CA SER A 471 -7.06 18.96 -28.19
C SER A 471 -6.96 18.42 -29.63
N ILE A 472 -5.81 17.88 -30.03
CA ILE A 472 -5.57 17.33 -31.39
C ILE A 472 -6.33 16.00 -31.63
N LEU A 473 -6.84 15.34 -30.59
CA LEU A 473 -7.65 14.13 -30.74
C LEU A 473 -8.98 14.41 -31.46
N GLN A 474 -9.48 15.65 -31.39
CA GLN A 474 -10.74 16.06 -32.00
C GLN A 474 -10.79 15.81 -33.51
N GLU A 475 -9.65 15.95 -34.20
CA GLU A 475 -9.50 15.70 -35.65
C GLU A 475 -9.87 14.27 -36.06
N PHE A 476 -9.75 13.30 -35.15
CA PHE A 476 -10.06 11.89 -35.41
C PHE A 476 -11.43 11.45 -34.90
N VAL A 477 -12.01 12.22 -33.99
CA VAL A 477 -13.24 11.85 -33.29
C VAL A 477 -14.46 12.48 -33.97
N GLN A 478 -14.28 13.60 -34.67
CA GLN A 478 -15.35 14.31 -35.38
C GLN A 478 -15.49 13.93 -36.86
N SER A 479 -14.48 13.31 -37.46
CA SER A 479 -14.61 12.56 -38.73
C SER A 479 -15.54 11.37 -38.55
#